data_AF-A0A842UXE1-F1
#
_entry.id   AF-A0A842UXE1-F1
#
_cell.length_a   1.000
_cell.length_b   1.000
_cell.length_c   1.000
_cell.angle_alpha   90.00
_cell.angle_beta   90.00
_cell.angle_gamma   90.00
#
_symmetry.space_group_name_H-M   'P 1'
#
loop_
_entity.id
_entity.type
_entity.pdbx_description
1 polymer ?
#
loop_
_entity_poly.entity_id
_entity_poly.type
_entity_poly.pdbx_seq_one_letter_code
_entity_poly.pdbx_strand_id
1 'polypeptide(L)'
;MVTIDKVDLIHKFVQTYNSAQDSIDANRMDEAKQKYSELMSVYKQISGSDLESVHKELAYDQVMKVFNGVRGMKPRQNINSKSIAVAVVIIIISLVIFIKPEIIGMVAFEANQAPVWTGDGNLFVITGVSESSMFVGGTGRTINLDAFFNDANGDELTYLATSTDGLNVKISGNHLTFLPEPGVFGERTVTVVASDGEEVVQQDLLVRIVRR
;
A
#
# COMPACT_ATOMS: atom_id res chain seq x y z
N MET A 1 -17.91 -29.92 -14.52
CA MET A 1 -17.35 -29.38 -13.27
C MET A 1 -16.33 -30.40 -12.78
N VAL A 2 -15.06 -30.01 -12.62
CA VAL A 2 -14.07 -30.88 -11.99
C VAL A 2 -14.34 -30.83 -10.49
N THR A 3 -14.90 -31.91 -9.94
CA THR A 3 -14.96 -32.13 -8.50
C THR A 3 -13.53 -32.32 -8.01
N ILE A 4 -12.96 -31.27 -7.40
CA ILE A 4 -11.68 -31.38 -6.70
C ILE A 4 -11.94 -32.23 -5.45
N ASP A 5 -11.13 -33.25 -5.23
CA ASP A 5 -11.26 -34.14 -4.08
C ASP A 5 -11.06 -33.35 -2.77
N LYS A 6 -11.89 -33.63 -1.77
CA LYS A 6 -11.76 -33.09 -0.41
C LYS A 6 -10.37 -33.36 0.16
N VAL A 7 -9.84 -34.55 -0.11
CA VAL A 7 -8.51 -34.96 0.36
C VAL A 7 -7.43 -34.13 -0.30
N ASP A 8 -7.56 -33.83 -1.59
CA ASP A 8 -6.61 -32.99 -2.33
C ASP A 8 -6.61 -31.55 -1.83
N LEU A 9 -7.79 -30.99 -1.52
CA LEU A 9 -7.90 -29.65 -0.93
C LEU A 9 -7.21 -29.57 0.44
N ILE A 10 -7.43 -30.57 1.29
CA ILE A 10 -6.80 -30.64 2.61
C ILE A 10 -5.28 -30.81 2.48
N HIS A 11 -4.81 -31.71 1.61
CA HIS A 11 -3.38 -31.89 1.37
C HIS A 11 -2.71 -30.62 0.87
N LYS A 12 -3.32 -29.94 -0.09
CA LYS A 12 -2.81 -28.68 -0.62
C LYS A 12 -2.75 -27.62 0.47
N PHE A 13 -3.79 -27.52 1.31
CA PHE A 13 -3.83 -26.57 2.40
C PHE A 13 -2.69 -26.81 3.40
N VAL A 14 -2.51 -28.06 3.84
CA VAL A 14 -1.44 -28.44 4.78
C VAL A 14 -0.06 -28.16 4.19
N GLN A 15 0.17 -28.49 2.91
CA GLN A 15 1.44 -28.20 2.23
C GLN A 15 1.75 -26.71 2.17
N THR A 16 0.77 -25.89 1.76
CA THR A 16 0.96 -24.44 1.66
C THR A 16 1.13 -23.80 3.04
N TYR A 17 0.41 -24.27 4.06
CA TYR A 17 0.58 -23.82 5.45
C TYR A 17 1.99 -24.11 5.97
N ASN A 18 2.49 -25.34 5.79
CA ASN A 18 3.83 -25.71 6.24
C ASN A 18 4.89 -24.88 5.51
N SER A 19 4.77 -24.73 4.19
CA SER A 19 5.70 -23.89 3.43
C SER A 19 5.69 -22.42 3.88
N ALA A 20 4.55 -21.89 4.31
CA ALA A 20 4.47 -20.54 4.85
C ALA A 20 5.18 -20.43 6.21
N GLN A 21 4.97 -21.42 7.10
CA GLN A 21 5.68 -21.50 8.39
C GLN A 21 7.19 -21.63 8.20
N ASP A 22 7.66 -22.45 7.25
CA ASP A 22 9.09 -22.59 6.94
C ASP A 22 9.72 -21.27 6.47
N SER A 23 8.98 -20.48 5.68
CA SER A 23 9.44 -19.15 5.26
C SER A 23 9.44 -18.15 6.43
N ILE A 24 8.50 -18.27 7.38
CA ILE A 24 8.48 -17.50 8.63
C ILE A 24 9.67 -17.83 9.51
N ASP A 25 9.89 -19.11 9.78
CA ASP A 25 10.99 -19.58 10.64
C ASP A 25 12.37 -19.25 10.05
N ALA A 26 12.47 -19.25 8.72
CA ALA A 26 13.68 -18.85 8.00
C ALA A 26 13.84 -17.31 7.86
N ASN A 27 12.88 -16.51 8.34
CA ASN A 27 12.83 -15.05 8.19
C ASN A 27 12.95 -14.59 6.70
N ARG A 28 12.37 -15.37 5.79
CA ARG A 28 12.31 -15.09 4.34
C ARG A 28 11.01 -14.35 4.02
N MET A 29 11.01 -13.03 4.24
CA MET A 29 9.79 -12.21 4.25
C MET A 29 9.00 -12.24 2.92
N ASP A 30 9.66 -12.11 1.78
CA ASP A 30 8.98 -12.09 0.48
C ASP A 30 8.34 -13.44 0.16
N GLU A 31 9.07 -14.52 0.43
CA GLU A 31 8.55 -15.88 0.27
C GLU A 31 7.39 -16.15 1.23
N ALA A 32 7.46 -15.70 2.47
CA ALA A 32 6.40 -15.89 3.45
C ALA A 32 5.11 -15.17 3.07
N LYS A 33 5.20 -13.97 2.48
CA LYS A 33 4.03 -13.25 1.94
C LYS A 33 3.43 -13.97 0.73
N GLN A 34 4.27 -14.44 -0.18
CA GLN A 34 3.82 -15.23 -1.32
C GLN A 34 3.07 -16.49 -0.85
N LYS A 35 3.63 -17.22 0.12
CA LYS A 35 3.01 -18.43 0.68
C LYS A 35 1.74 -18.16 1.46
N TYR A 36 1.63 -17.03 2.14
CA TYR A 36 0.37 -16.59 2.75
C TYR A 36 -0.72 -16.34 1.72
N SER A 37 -0.40 -15.67 0.60
CA SER A 37 -1.36 -15.46 -0.50
C SER A 37 -1.81 -16.79 -1.14
N GLU A 38 -0.87 -17.71 -1.39
CA GLU A 38 -1.18 -19.07 -1.85
C GLU A 38 -2.11 -19.79 -0.85
N LEU A 39 -1.85 -19.69 0.46
CA LEU A 39 -2.65 -20.32 1.50
C LEU A 39 -4.08 -19.77 1.54
N MET A 40 -4.24 -18.46 1.40
CA MET A 40 -5.55 -17.80 1.33
C MET A 40 -6.37 -18.28 0.13
N SER A 41 -5.73 -18.48 -1.03
CA SER A 41 -6.37 -19.02 -2.23
C SER A 41 -6.89 -20.45 -2.01
N VAL A 42 -6.13 -21.29 -1.31
CA VAL A 42 -6.57 -22.66 -0.96
C VAL A 42 -7.68 -22.62 0.09
N TYR A 43 -7.61 -21.73 1.08
CA TYR A 43 -8.68 -21.52 2.05
C TYR A 43 -9.99 -21.10 1.39
N LYS A 44 -9.98 -20.21 0.39
CA LYS A 44 -11.18 -19.81 -0.36
C LYS A 44 -11.87 -21.01 -1.01
N GLN A 45 -11.09 -21.96 -1.52
CA GLN A 45 -11.61 -23.22 -2.09
C GLN A 45 -12.19 -24.13 -1.00
N ILE A 46 -11.54 -24.25 0.16
CA ILE A 46 -12.06 -24.99 1.32
C ILE A 46 -13.35 -24.37 1.85
N SER A 47 -13.41 -23.05 1.97
CA SER A 47 -14.58 -22.34 2.47
C SER A 47 -15.81 -22.55 1.57
N GLY A 48 -15.59 -22.54 0.25
CA GLY A 48 -16.62 -22.81 -0.76
C GLY A 48 -16.95 -24.29 -1.01
N SER A 49 -16.26 -25.24 -0.39
CA SER A 49 -16.48 -26.67 -0.62
C SER A 49 -17.59 -27.25 0.27
N ASP A 50 -17.89 -28.53 0.07
CA ASP A 50 -18.80 -29.34 0.88
C ASP A 50 -18.08 -30.03 2.07
N LEU A 51 -16.92 -29.51 2.48
CA LEU A 51 -16.30 -29.87 3.75
C LEU A 51 -17.18 -29.46 4.94
N GLU A 52 -17.11 -30.21 6.03
CA GLU A 52 -17.82 -29.87 7.27
C GLU A 52 -17.32 -28.52 7.82
N SER A 53 -18.23 -27.78 8.46
CA SER A 53 -17.94 -26.45 9.01
C SER A 53 -16.73 -26.43 9.94
N VAL A 54 -16.54 -27.50 10.74
CA VAL A 54 -15.41 -27.64 11.66
C VAL A 54 -14.07 -27.61 10.92
N HIS A 55 -13.98 -28.19 9.72
CA HIS A 55 -12.75 -28.16 8.92
C HIS A 55 -12.48 -26.78 8.33
N LYS A 56 -13.52 -26.01 8.01
CA LYS A 56 -13.40 -24.64 7.50
C LYS A 56 -12.94 -23.67 8.60
N GLU A 57 -13.50 -23.82 9.81
CA GLU A 57 -13.10 -23.05 10.99
C GLU A 57 -11.63 -23.32 11.35
N LEU A 58 -11.22 -24.59 11.38
CA LEU A 58 -9.83 -24.94 11.63
C LEU A 58 -8.88 -24.36 10.57
N ALA A 59 -9.27 -24.40 9.29
CA ALA A 59 -8.49 -23.82 8.21
C ALA A 59 -8.34 -22.30 8.37
N TYR A 60 -9.42 -21.60 8.77
CA TYR A 60 -9.38 -20.17 9.07
C TYR A 60 -8.37 -19.85 10.19
N ASP A 61 -8.41 -20.59 11.30
CA ASP A 61 -7.48 -20.40 12.42
C ASP A 61 -6.01 -20.55 11.98
N GLN A 62 -5.71 -21.53 11.13
CA GLN A 62 -4.36 -21.72 10.61
C GLN A 62 -3.91 -20.59 9.67
N VAL A 63 -4.82 -20.04 8.85
CA VAL A 63 -4.56 -18.86 8.02
C VAL A 63 -4.21 -17.66 8.92
N MET A 64 -4.97 -17.45 9.99
CA MET A 64 -4.72 -16.35 10.94
C MET A 64 -3.40 -16.52 11.69
N LYS A 65 -3.00 -17.74 12.00
CA LYS A 65 -1.69 -18.02 12.59
C LYS A 65 -0.54 -17.62 11.65
N VAL A 66 -0.63 -17.97 10.36
CA VAL A 66 0.38 -17.56 9.36
C VAL A 66 0.39 -16.05 9.19
N PHE A 67 -0.78 -15.40 9.10
CA PHE A 67 -0.89 -13.94 9.02
C PHE A 67 -0.15 -13.24 10.17
N ASN A 68 -0.41 -13.67 11.41
CA ASN A 68 0.25 -13.12 12.59
C ASN A 68 1.76 -13.37 12.59
N GLY A 69 2.21 -14.54 12.11
CA GLY A 69 3.63 -14.87 11.95
C GLY A 69 4.34 -13.96 10.94
N VAL A 70 3.72 -13.74 9.77
CA VAL A 70 4.25 -12.83 8.74
C VAL A 70 4.34 -11.40 9.26
N ARG A 71 3.29 -10.93 9.96
CA ARG A 71 3.24 -9.60 10.58
C ARG A 71 4.32 -9.40 11.64
N GLY A 72 4.73 -10.46 12.33
CA GLY A 72 5.75 -10.42 13.38
C GLY A 72 7.20 -10.37 12.89
N MET A 73 7.47 -10.56 11.60
CA MET A 73 8.85 -10.61 11.08
C MET A 73 9.55 -9.26 11.12
N LYS A 74 10.87 -9.29 11.39
CA LYS A 74 11.74 -8.11 11.34
C LYS A 74 12.67 -8.20 10.11
N PRO A 75 12.75 -7.17 9.26
CA PRO A 75 13.65 -7.19 8.11
C PRO A 75 15.12 -7.29 8.56
N ARG A 76 15.92 -8.12 7.87
CA ARG A 76 17.38 -8.13 8.04
C ARG A 76 17.93 -6.75 7.63
N GLN A 77 18.34 -5.95 8.60
CA GLN A 77 18.96 -4.66 8.32
C GLN A 77 20.40 -4.85 7.85
N ASN A 78 20.62 -4.76 6.54
CA ASN A 78 21.90 -4.31 6.00
C ASN A 78 21.60 -3.23 4.99
N ILE A 79 21.65 -1.97 5.42
CA ILE A 79 21.16 -0.91 4.55
C ILE A 79 21.91 0.41 4.75
N ASN A 80 22.42 0.92 3.62
CA ASN A 80 22.88 2.28 3.47
C ASN A 80 21.65 3.23 3.41
N SER A 81 21.70 4.32 4.15
CA SER A 81 20.56 5.01 4.79
C SER A 81 19.64 5.86 3.90
N LYS A 82 19.63 5.70 2.58
CA LYS A 82 18.84 6.58 1.69
C LYS A 82 17.60 5.94 1.02
N SER A 83 17.30 4.66 1.29
CA SER A 83 16.20 3.95 0.58
C SER A 83 15.27 3.11 1.47
N ILE A 84 15.35 3.24 2.80
CA ILE A 84 14.78 2.25 3.75
C ILE A 84 13.41 2.64 4.31
N ALA A 85 13.16 3.94 4.50
CA ALA A 85 11.94 4.39 5.16
C ALA A 85 10.67 4.05 4.35
N VAL A 86 10.79 3.94 3.02
CA VAL A 86 9.66 3.70 2.12
C VAL A 86 9.24 2.23 2.09
N ALA A 87 10.18 1.29 2.01
CA ALA A 87 9.86 -0.15 1.92
C ALA A 87 9.30 -0.72 3.25
N VAL A 88 9.75 -0.23 4.40
CA VAL A 88 9.31 -0.77 5.71
C VAL A 88 7.90 -0.29 6.07
N VAL A 89 7.51 0.91 5.64
CA VAL A 89 6.17 1.47 5.90
C VAL A 89 5.10 0.82 5.01
N ILE A 90 5.41 0.54 3.73
CA ILE A 90 4.50 -0.14 2.78
C ILE A 90 4.10 -1.53 3.31
N ILE A 91 5.05 -2.28 3.88
CA ILE A 91 4.80 -3.64 4.38
C ILE A 91 3.92 -3.63 5.63
N ILE A 92 4.03 -2.61 6.47
CA ILE A 92 3.22 -2.47 7.69
C ILE A 92 1.79 -2.02 7.34
N ILE A 93 1.61 -1.19 6.31
CA ILE A 93 0.29 -0.66 5.89
C ILE A 93 -0.54 -1.72 5.16
N SER A 94 0.05 -2.54 4.28
CA SER A 94 -0.66 -3.65 3.61
C SER A 94 -1.20 -4.72 4.57
N LEU A 95 -0.75 -4.75 5.83
CA LEU A 95 -1.21 -5.70 6.87
C LEU A 95 -2.42 -5.20 7.68
N VAL A 96 -2.91 -3.96 7.47
CA VAL A 96 -3.94 -3.34 8.32
C VAL A 96 -5.38 -3.48 7.77
N ILE A 97 -5.59 -3.77 6.48
CA ILE A 97 -6.91 -3.53 5.83
C ILE A 97 -7.85 -4.78 5.77
N PHE A 98 -7.59 -5.88 6.48
CA PHE A 98 -8.50 -7.05 6.41
C PHE A 98 -9.04 -7.53 7.76
N ILE A 99 -9.85 -6.71 8.43
CA ILE A 99 -10.64 -7.17 9.58
C ILE A 99 -12.07 -6.60 9.55
N LYS A 100 -12.94 -7.20 8.70
CA LYS A 100 -14.27 -7.78 9.03
C LYS A 100 -15.15 -7.93 7.77
N PRO A 101 -15.33 -9.15 7.22
CA PRO A 101 -16.45 -9.44 6.34
C PRO A 101 -17.42 -10.37 7.08
N GLU A 102 -18.40 -9.80 7.77
CA GLU A 102 -19.56 -10.58 8.19
C GLU A 102 -20.72 -10.31 7.21
N ILE A 103 -21.23 -11.41 6.62
CA ILE A 103 -22.54 -11.63 6.01
C ILE A 103 -22.57 -11.70 4.45
N ILE A 104 -22.83 -12.93 4.01
CA ILE A 104 -23.10 -13.46 2.67
C ILE A 104 -24.26 -12.71 1.97
N GLY A 105 -24.04 -12.26 0.72
CA GLY A 105 -25.13 -11.88 -0.17
C GLY A 105 -24.70 -11.00 -1.35
N MET A 106 -24.32 -11.62 -2.47
CA MET A 106 -24.22 -11.04 -3.81
C MET A 106 -23.48 -9.68 -3.93
N VAL A 107 -22.16 -9.74 -4.14
CA VAL A 107 -21.49 -8.78 -5.02
C VAL A 107 -20.50 -9.59 -5.85
N ALA A 108 -20.55 -9.43 -7.17
CA ALA A 108 -19.47 -9.90 -8.02
C ALA A 108 -18.17 -9.27 -7.48
N PHE A 109 -17.16 -10.07 -7.18
CA PHE A 109 -15.83 -9.52 -6.96
C PHE A 109 -15.40 -8.92 -8.31
N GLU A 110 -15.69 -7.63 -8.51
CA GLU A 110 -14.96 -6.87 -9.52
C GLU A 110 -13.49 -6.96 -9.12
N ALA A 111 -12.63 -7.33 -10.07
CA ALA A 111 -11.21 -7.37 -9.79
C ALA A 111 -10.77 -5.96 -9.34
N ASN A 112 -9.89 -5.90 -8.35
CA ASN A 112 -9.29 -4.64 -7.90
C ASN A 112 -8.65 -3.91 -9.09
N GLN A 113 -8.80 -2.59 -9.14
CA GLN A 113 -8.22 -1.72 -10.14
C GLN A 113 -7.37 -0.68 -9.41
N ALA A 114 -6.07 -0.66 -9.71
CA ALA A 114 -5.18 0.35 -9.14
C ALA A 114 -5.72 1.79 -9.24
N PRO A 115 -5.37 2.67 -8.27
CA PRO A 115 -5.70 4.09 -8.33
C PRO A 115 -5.10 4.73 -9.58
N VAL A 116 -5.86 5.58 -10.28
CA VAL A 116 -5.39 6.24 -11.50
C VAL A 116 -5.29 7.74 -11.28
N TRP A 117 -4.22 8.36 -11.81
CA TRP A 117 -4.13 9.82 -11.90
C TRP A 117 -5.10 10.35 -12.95
N THR A 118 -5.99 11.25 -12.53
CA THR A 118 -7.05 11.87 -13.35
C THR A 118 -6.85 13.36 -13.58
N GLY A 119 -5.77 13.96 -13.08
CA GLY A 119 -5.48 15.37 -13.27
C GLY A 119 -5.10 15.75 -14.70
N ASP A 120 -5.60 16.90 -15.17
CA ASP A 120 -5.31 17.47 -16.51
C ASP A 120 -3.82 17.78 -16.76
N GLY A 121 -2.98 17.73 -15.74
CA GLY A 121 -1.53 17.89 -15.84
C GLY A 121 -0.83 17.76 -14.48
N ASN A 122 0.49 17.65 -14.51
CA ASN A 122 1.32 17.45 -13.33
C ASN A 122 2.16 18.67 -12.91
N LEU A 123 1.91 19.85 -13.52
CA LEU A 123 2.64 21.09 -13.22
C LEU A 123 1.95 21.92 -12.14
N PHE A 124 2.66 22.17 -11.05
CA PHE A 124 2.23 23.02 -9.94
C PHE A 124 3.14 24.23 -9.81
N VAL A 125 2.60 25.43 -10.10
CA VAL A 125 3.34 26.69 -9.95
C VAL A 125 3.14 27.27 -8.55
N ILE A 126 4.24 27.69 -7.92
CA ILE A 126 4.28 28.44 -6.66
C ILE A 126 4.88 29.82 -6.96
N THR A 127 4.19 30.88 -6.54
CA THR A 127 4.60 32.27 -6.76
C THR A 127 4.78 33.01 -5.42
N GLY A 128 5.41 34.19 -5.47
CA GLY A 128 5.54 35.05 -4.29
C GLY A 128 6.63 34.61 -3.30
N VAL A 129 7.51 33.68 -3.68
CA VAL A 129 8.64 33.26 -2.84
C VAL A 129 9.72 34.34 -2.85
N SER A 130 10.14 34.79 -1.66
CA SER A 130 11.20 35.79 -1.49
C SER A 130 12.56 35.18 -1.18
N GLU A 131 13.63 35.92 -1.50
CA GLU A 131 15.01 35.56 -1.13
C GLU A 131 15.31 35.77 0.36
N SER A 132 14.54 36.61 1.05
CA SER A 132 14.75 36.92 2.47
C SER A 132 14.00 35.93 3.38
N SER A 133 14.70 35.43 4.41
CA SER A 133 14.17 34.58 5.48
C SER A 133 13.34 35.33 6.54
N MET A 134 13.19 36.65 6.42
CA MET A 134 12.45 37.49 7.38
C MET A 134 10.93 37.25 7.37
N PHE A 135 10.39 36.54 6.37
CA PHE A 135 9.00 36.06 6.39
C PHE A 135 8.95 34.65 6.97
N VAL A 136 8.49 34.52 8.22
CA VAL A 136 8.14 33.22 8.82
C VAL A 136 6.85 32.74 8.15
N GLY A 137 7.00 32.07 7.01
CA GLY A 137 5.91 31.60 6.17
C GLY A 137 6.17 31.91 4.71
N GLY A 138 7.00 31.10 4.05
CA GLY A 138 7.04 31.08 2.59
C GLY A 138 5.64 30.81 2.03
N THR A 139 5.31 31.35 0.86
CA THR A 139 4.04 31.03 0.18
C THR A 139 4.05 29.56 -0.21
N GLY A 140 3.42 28.73 0.60
CA GLY A 140 3.19 27.32 0.28
C GLY A 140 2.00 27.15 -0.65
N ARG A 141 1.92 25.96 -1.28
CA ARG A 141 0.76 25.52 -2.03
C ARG A 141 0.27 24.20 -1.48
N THR A 142 -1.01 24.12 -1.14
CA THR A 142 -1.66 22.89 -0.70
C THR A 142 -2.65 22.44 -1.76
N ILE A 143 -2.67 21.14 -2.06
CA ILE A 143 -3.61 20.51 -2.98
C ILE A 143 -4.27 19.32 -2.30
N ASN A 144 -5.55 19.06 -2.63
CA ASN A 144 -6.24 17.84 -2.24
C ASN A 144 -6.01 16.78 -3.32
N LEU A 145 -5.40 15.66 -2.95
CA LEU A 145 -5.03 14.58 -3.87
C LEU A 145 -6.24 13.78 -4.37
N ASP A 146 -7.36 13.75 -3.65
CA ASP A 146 -8.60 13.09 -4.11
C ASP A 146 -9.22 13.77 -5.34
N ALA A 147 -8.81 15.01 -5.63
CA ALA A 147 -9.21 15.69 -6.86
C ALA A 147 -8.40 15.24 -8.09
N PHE A 148 -7.32 14.47 -7.88
CA PHE A 148 -6.38 14.07 -8.93
C PHE A 148 -6.16 12.56 -9.01
N PHE A 149 -6.61 11.79 -8.03
CA PHE A 149 -6.60 10.34 -8.07
C PHE A 149 -8.02 9.81 -7.95
N ASN A 150 -8.33 8.78 -8.72
CA ASN A 150 -9.59 8.07 -8.63
C ASN A 150 -9.34 6.57 -8.61
N ASP A 151 -10.08 5.90 -7.74
CA ASP A 151 -10.21 4.45 -7.74
C ASP A 151 -11.55 4.05 -8.37
N ALA A 152 -11.55 3.08 -9.28
CA ALA A 152 -12.77 2.69 -9.99
C ALA A 152 -13.68 1.78 -9.16
N ASN A 153 -13.11 1.05 -8.20
CA ASN A 153 -13.84 0.20 -7.26
C ASN A 153 -14.35 1.00 -6.04
N GLY A 154 -13.84 2.23 -5.87
CA GLY A 154 -14.24 3.15 -4.81
C GLY A 154 -13.48 2.93 -3.51
N ASP A 155 -12.32 2.30 -3.59
CA ASP A 155 -11.46 2.03 -2.44
C ASP A 155 -10.84 3.32 -1.87
N GLU A 156 -10.63 3.33 -0.55
CA GLU A 156 -10.06 4.49 0.14
C GLU A 156 -8.57 4.66 -0.20
N LEU A 157 -8.20 5.85 -0.67
CA LEU A 157 -6.84 6.13 -1.11
C LEU A 157 -5.96 6.70 0.01
N THR A 158 -4.78 6.12 0.15
CA THR A 158 -3.71 6.63 1.00
C THR A 158 -2.56 7.19 0.16
N TYR A 159 -1.97 8.29 0.61
CA TYR A 159 -0.95 9.01 -0.14
C TYR A 159 0.39 9.12 0.58
N LEU A 160 1.47 9.05 -0.21
CA LEU A 160 2.84 9.36 0.19
C LEU A 160 3.49 10.29 -0.84
N ALA A 161 4.51 11.03 -0.44
CA ALA A 161 5.28 11.86 -1.35
C ALA A 161 6.77 11.87 -0.99
N THR A 162 7.62 11.98 -2.01
CA THR A 162 9.06 12.13 -1.81
C THR A 162 9.42 13.52 -1.30
N SER A 163 10.44 13.58 -0.45
CA SER A 163 11.08 14.84 -0.09
C SER A 163 12.07 15.26 -1.19
N THR A 164 12.26 16.56 -1.37
CA THR A 164 13.18 17.09 -2.37
C THR A 164 13.90 18.33 -1.84
N ASP A 165 15.17 18.51 -2.19
CA ASP A 165 16.02 19.53 -1.58
C ASP A 165 15.51 20.96 -1.88
N GLY A 166 15.42 21.78 -0.82
CA GLY A 166 14.93 23.17 -0.91
C GLY A 166 13.41 23.30 -1.04
N LEU A 167 12.66 22.20 -1.00
CA LEU A 167 11.20 22.20 -1.01
C LEU A 167 10.68 21.23 0.05
N ASN A 168 10.11 21.78 1.11
CA ASN A 168 9.49 20.97 2.16
C ASN A 168 8.15 20.44 1.66
N VAL A 169 8.02 19.11 1.61
CA VAL A 169 6.82 18.41 1.14
C VAL A 169 6.18 17.68 2.32
N LYS A 170 4.89 17.90 2.57
CA LYS A 170 4.15 17.28 3.66
C LYS A 170 2.81 16.73 3.18
N ILE A 171 2.44 15.55 3.66
CA ILE A 171 1.11 14.98 3.50
C ILE A 171 0.42 14.92 4.87
N SER A 172 -0.84 15.33 4.91
CA SER A 172 -1.74 15.14 6.04
C SER A 172 -3.09 14.68 5.51
N GLY A 173 -3.43 13.40 5.72
CA GLY A 173 -4.55 12.77 5.04
C GLY A 173 -4.37 12.81 3.52
N ASN A 174 -5.34 13.39 2.82
CA ASN A 174 -5.34 13.63 1.37
C ASN A 174 -4.74 14.99 0.95
N HIS A 175 -4.24 15.81 1.88
CA HIS A 175 -3.69 17.13 1.56
C HIS A 175 -2.17 17.08 1.41
N LEU A 176 -1.68 17.38 0.20
CA LEU A 176 -0.25 17.55 -0.10
C LEU A 176 0.12 19.03 -0.08
N THR A 177 1.09 19.39 0.76
CA THR A 177 1.59 20.76 0.92
C THR A 177 3.03 20.86 0.46
N PHE A 178 3.27 21.81 -0.46
CA PHE A 178 4.57 22.24 -0.93
C PHE A 178 4.95 23.56 -0.26
N LEU A 179 6.10 23.61 0.40
CA LEU A 179 6.61 24.81 1.05
C LEU A 179 8.08 25.03 0.67
N PRO A 180 8.35 25.89 -0.32
CA PRO A 180 9.71 26.23 -0.72
C PRO A 180 10.50 26.88 0.42
N GLU A 181 11.79 26.57 0.50
CA GLU A 181 12.71 27.31 1.36
C GLU A 181 13.00 28.71 0.78
N PRO A 182 13.32 29.71 1.62
CA PRO A 182 13.69 31.05 1.15
C PRO A 182 14.84 31.00 0.15
N GLY A 183 14.72 31.77 -0.94
CA GLY A 183 15.73 31.83 -2.00
C GLY A 183 15.79 30.63 -2.95
N VAL A 184 14.92 29.61 -2.76
CA VAL A 184 14.81 28.48 -3.68
C VAL A 184 13.89 28.82 -4.85
N PHE A 185 14.40 28.66 -6.07
CA PHE A 185 13.67 28.88 -7.31
C PHE A 185 13.95 27.76 -8.33
N GLY A 186 13.14 27.74 -9.39
CA GLY A 186 13.25 26.76 -10.46
C GLY A 186 12.34 25.56 -10.25
N GLU A 187 12.64 24.48 -10.93
CA GLU A 187 11.80 23.28 -10.95
C GLU A 187 12.26 22.23 -9.93
N ARG A 188 11.30 21.53 -9.34
CA ARG A 188 11.50 20.37 -8.48
C ARG A 188 10.55 19.28 -8.92
N THR A 189 11.02 18.04 -8.88
CA THR A 189 10.15 16.88 -9.07
C THR A 189 9.79 16.30 -7.71
N VAL A 190 8.50 16.10 -7.48
CA VAL A 190 7.95 15.41 -6.32
C VAL A 190 7.19 14.19 -6.82
N THR A 191 7.59 13.01 -6.38
CA THR A 191 6.88 11.77 -6.71
C THR A 191 5.82 11.53 -5.64
N VAL A 192 4.56 11.49 -6.04
CA VAL A 192 3.43 11.11 -5.20
C VAL A 192 3.13 9.64 -5.45
N VAL A 193 2.81 8.91 -4.39
CA VAL A 193 2.33 7.53 -4.45
C VAL A 193 0.91 7.51 -3.91
N ALA A 194 -0.03 6.97 -4.69
CA ALA A 194 -1.38 6.66 -4.25
C ALA A 194 -1.51 5.13 -4.12
N SER A 195 -2.24 4.67 -3.11
CA SER A 195 -2.51 3.26 -2.87
C SER A 195 -3.94 3.06 -2.37
N ASP A 196 -4.61 2.06 -2.93
CA ASP A 196 -5.91 1.52 -2.48
C ASP A 196 -5.75 0.45 -1.36
N GLY A 197 -4.51 0.10 -1.00
CA GLY A 197 -4.19 -0.95 -0.04
C GLY A 197 -3.77 -2.28 -0.67
N GLU A 198 -4.02 -2.50 -1.96
CA GLU A 198 -3.63 -3.69 -2.72
C GLU A 198 -2.59 -3.37 -3.81
N GLU A 199 -2.81 -2.32 -4.57
CA GLU A 199 -1.96 -1.82 -5.64
C GLU A 199 -1.47 -0.38 -5.32
N VAL A 200 -0.46 0.04 -6.07
CA VAL A 200 0.15 1.36 -5.92
C VAL A 200 0.41 1.98 -7.28
N VAL A 201 0.18 3.29 -7.38
CA VAL A 201 0.55 4.08 -8.55
C VAL A 201 1.42 5.24 -8.12
N GLN A 202 2.45 5.49 -8.92
CA GLN A 202 3.36 6.62 -8.75
C GLN A 202 3.08 7.67 -9.81
N GLN A 203 3.08 8.93 -9.38
CA GLN A 203 2.93 10.08 -10.25
C GLN A 203 3.98 11.12 -9.91
N ASP A 204 4.79 11.49 -10.91
CA ASP A 204 5.72 12.60 -10.79
C ASP A 204 5.01 13.93 -11.03
N LEU A 205 5.14 14.84 -10.07
CA LEU A 205 4.65 16.22 -10.13
C LEU A 205 5.82 17.16 -10.34
N LEU A 206 5.70 18.03 -11.34
CA LEU A 206 6.64 19.10 -11.61
C LEU A 206 6.22 20.34 -10.82
N VAL A 207 7.00 20.76 -9.84
CA VAL A 207 6.74 21.95 -9.03
C VAL A 207 7.65 23.08 -9.52
N ARG A 208 7.07 24.15 -10.06
CA ARG A 208 7.81 25.33 -10.53
C ARG A 208 7.70 26.46 -9.52
N ILE A 209 8.84 26.85 -8.94
CA ILE A 209 8.94 27.91 -7.94
C ILE A 209 9.47 29.17 -8.62
N VAL A 210 8.62 30.21 -8.67
CA VAL A 210 8.90 31.45 -9.39
C VAL A 210 9.26 32.56 -8.42
N ARG A 211 10.24 33.37 -8.81
CA ARG A 211 10.61 34.60 -8.10
C ARG A 211 9.42 35.56 -8.07
N ARG A 212 9.29 36.27 -6.95
CA ARG A 212 8.35 37.38 -6.83
C ARG A 212 8.67 38.50 -7.83
#